data_AF-A0A8J8J0H1-F1
#
_entry.id   AF-A0A8J8J0H1-F1
#
_cell.length_a   1.000
_cell.length_b   1.000
_cell.length_c   1.000
_cell.angle_alpha   90.00
_cell.angle_beta   90.00
_cell.angle_gamma   90.00
#
_symmetry.space_group_name_H-M   'P 1'
#
loop_
_entity.id
_entity.type
_entity.pdbx_description
1 polymer ?
#
loop_
_entity_poly.entity_id
_entity_poly.type
_entity_poly.pdbx_seq_one_letter_code
_entity_poly.pdbx_strand_id
1 'polypeptide(L)'
;MLRELFAFLFLTAFLFINLFLMLMRAFGSLTGMAWRKVLRLEVPENEKKGIERLYTLIWITVGVWAFWKLWGASWSAAFFGFLAFRSGANITRTLIYGIHDQRVIEEYTEDSTVLGIVGMATKLSILLETIFVVAFALAYKAFSVTLSPNGMSANTFILSIWLSGLAFGLLFGWFIARNNRGILLQNAIATVGFFATKKGKRKTDETVKKAKDTTDKLKSKVSKRSG
;
A
#
# COMPACT_ATOMS: atom_id res chain seq x y z
N MET A 1 14.19 -27.97 14.71
CA MET A 1 15.20 -26.89 14.77
C MET A 1 15.37 -26.11 13.46
N LEU A 2 15.88 -26.68 12.36
CA LEU A 2 16.07 -25.94 11.10
C LEU A 2 14.78 -25.32 10.54
N ARG A 3 13.66 -26.05 10.61
CA ARG A 3 12.35 -25.58 10.14
C ARG A 3 11.79 -24.42 11.00
N GLU A 4 12.01 -24.45 12.31
CA GLU A 4 11.63 -23.36 13.22
C GLU A 4 12.51 -22.13 13.00
N LEU A 5 13.81 -22.33 12.75
CA LEU A 5 14.75 -21.26 12.42
C LEU A 5 14.34 -20.54 11.13
N PHE A 6 13.98 -21.29 10.08
CA PHE A 6 13.47 -20.70 8.83
C PHE A 6 12.12 -20.01 9.03
N ALA A 7 11.19 -20.62 9.77
CA ALA A 7 9.89 -19.98 10.05
C ALA A 7 10.06 -18.66 10.82
N PHE A 8 10.97 -18.63 11.79
CA PHE A 8 11.30 -17.42 12.55
C PHE A 8 11.99 -16.37 11.66
N LEU A 9 12.90 -16.79 10.79
CA LEU A 9 13.59 -15.89 9.86
C LEU A 9 12.62 -15.28 8.83
N PHE A 10 11.70 -16.08 8.27
CA PHE A 10 10.66 -15.59 7.38
C PHE A 10 9.66 -14.67 8.08
N LEU A 11 9.24 -15.00 9.31
CA LEU A 11 8.37 -14.13 10.11
C LEU A 11 9.07 -12.81 10.42
N THR A 12 10.33 -12.86 10.81
CA THR A 12 11.13 -11.66 11.14
C THR A 12 11.32 -10.79 9.91
N ALA A 13 11.68 -11.38 8.76
CA ALA A 13 11.78 -10.66 7.49
C ALA A 13 10.43 -10.06 7.07
N PHE A 14 9.33 -10.79 7.23
CA PHE A 14 7.99 -10.31 6.93
C PHE A 14 7.56 -9.14 7.82
N LEU A 15 7.82 -9.23 9.12
CA LEU A 15 7.57 -8.15 10.08
C LEU A 15 8.46 -6.95 9.76
N PHE A 16 9.74 -7.16 9.39
CA PHE A 16 10.64 -6.08 9.00
C PHE A 16 10.18 -5.38 7.72
N ILE A 17 9.76 -6.14 6.71
CA ILE A 17 9.21 -5.58 5.47
C ILE A 17 7.95 -4.79 5.77
N ASN A 18 7.05 -5.30 6.61
CA ASN A 18 5.85 -4.57 7.02
C ASN A 18 6.15 -3.31 7.82
N LEU A 19 7.09 -3.40 8.76
CA LEU A 19 7.53 -2.25 9.55
C LEU A 19 8.17 -1.20 8.64
N PHE A 20 8.99 -1.62 7.68
CA PHE A 20 9.61 -0.73 6.70
C PHE A 20 8.57 -0.09 5.77
N LEU A 21 7.56 -0.84 5.32
CA LEU A 21 6.44 -0.30 4.53
C LEU A 21 5.58 0.66 5.36
N MET A 22 5.35 0.36 6.63
CA MET A 22 4.63 1.23 7.57
C MET A 22 5.41 2.51 7.84
N LEU A 23 6.73 2.42 8.01
CA LEU A 23 7.64 3.57 8.09
C LEU A 23 7.62 4.37 6.79
N MET A 24 7.68 3.74 5.62
CA MET A 24 7.55 4.47 4.34
C MET A 24 6.20 5.18 4.22
N ARG A 25 5.09 4.55 4.65
CA ARG A 25 3.76 5.21 4.70
C ARG A 25 3.72 6.34 5.73
N ALA A 26 4.40 6.20 6.87
CA ALA A 26 4.48 7.22 7.93
C ALA A 26 5.36 8.41 7.52
N PHE A 27 6.53 8.18 6.93
CA PHE A 27 7.36 9.22 6.32
C PHE A 27 6.68 9.86 5.09
N GLY A 28 5.75 9.14 4.44
CA GLY A 28 4.85 9.69 3.44
C GLY A 28 3.96 10.83 3.95
N SER A 29 3.73 10.96 5.27
CA SER A 29 2.94 12.06 5.85
C SER A 29 3.65 13.42 5.85
N LEU A 30 4.99 13.47 5.69
CA LEU A 30 5.76 14.71 5.50
C LEU A 30 5.63 15.29 4.08
N THR A 31 4.88 14.62 3.21
CA THR A 31 4.84 14.83 1.75
C THR A 31 3.61 15.62 1.30
N GLY A 32 2.84 16.21 2.23
CA GLY A 32 1.73 17.13 1.91
C GLY A 32 2.18 18.31 1.05
N MET A 33 3.44 18.75 1.19
CA MET A 33 4.05 19.75 0.30
C MET A 33 4.38 19.22 -1.10
N ALA A 34 4.65 17.92 -1.27
CA ALA A 34 4.99 17.37 -2.58
C ALA A 34 3.74 17.17 -3.45
N TRP A 35 2.55 17.00 -2.88
CA TRP A 35 1.29 16.90 -3.63
C TRP A 35 1.10 18.08 -4.59
N ARG A 36 1.12 19.32 -4.05
CA ARG A 36 1.00 20.55 -4.85
C ARG A 36 2.12 20.68 -5.88
N LYS A 37 3.31 20.20 -5.54
CA LYS A 37 4.52 20.33 -6.38
C LYS A 37 4.61 19.28 -7.49
N VAL A 38 4.07 18.07 -7.25
CA VAL A 38 4.16 16.91 -8.15
C VAL A 38 2.98 16.85 -9.10
N LEU A 39 1.76 17.14 -8.63
CA LEU A 39 0.55 17.04 -9.47
C LEU A 39 0.04 18.38 -9.98
N ARG A 40 0.53 19.52 -9.45
CA ARG A 40 0.05 20.88 -9.80
C ARG A 40 -1.48 21.06 -9.74
N LEU A 41 -2.19 20.15 -9.06
CA LEU A 41 -3.64 20.16 -8.91
C LEU A 41 -3.97 20.52 -7.46
N GLU A 42 -4.83 21.52 -7.30
CA GLU A 42 -5.41 21.89 -6.00
C GLU A 42 -6.59 20.97 -5.69
N VAL A 43 -6.31 19.68 -5.45
CA VAL A 43 -7.35 18.75 -5.01
C VAL A 43 -7.56 18.91 -3.49
N PRO A 44 -8.81 19.05 -3.02
CA PRO A 44 -9.09 19.23 -1.59
C PRO A 44 -8.64 18.04 -0.74
N GLU A 45 -8.35 18.29 0.55
CA GLU A 45 -7.99 17.26 1.52
C GLU A 45 -9.21 16.47 1.99
N ASN A 46 -8.99 15.25 2.50
CA ASN A 46 -10.03 14.38 3.04
C ASN A 46 -10.81 15.05 4.19
N GLU A 47 -12.10 15.33 3.97
CA GLU A 47 -13.01 15.96 4.94
C GLU A 47 -13.29 15.06 6.15
N LYS A 48 -13.20 13.75 5.99
CA LYS A 48 -13.56 12.74 7.00
C LYS A 48 -12.37 12.16 7.76
N LYS A 49 -11.22 12.84 7.75
CA LYS A 49 -9.98 12.41 8.42
C LYS A 49 -10.15 12.10 9.92
N GLY A 50 -11.07 12.80 10.60
CA GLY A 50 -11.43 12.51 12.00
C GLY A 50 -12.13 11.16 12.16
N ILE A 51 -13.05 10.83 11.26
CA ILE A 51 -13.80 9.57 11.25
C ILE A 51 -12.87 8.40 10.88
N GLU A 52 -11.85 8.63 10.06
CA GLU A 52 -10.83 7.60 9.79
C GLU A 52 -10.10 7.13 11.04
N ARG A 53 -10.05 7.91 12.13
CA ARG A 53 -9.48 7.45 13.41
C ARG A 53 -10.30 6.32 14.04
N LEU A 54 -11.61 6.26 13.77
CA LEU A 54 -12.46 5.17 14.23
C LEU A 54 -12.03 3.83 13.64
N TYR A 55 -11.49 3.81 12.43
CA TYR A 55 -10.91 2.58 11.84
C TYR A 55 -9.85 1.99 12.75
N THR A 56 -8.94 2.82 13.24
CA THR A 56 -7.84 2.40 14.12
C THR A 56 -8.38 1.87 15.44
N LEU A 57 -9.37 2.55 16.04
CA LEU A 57 -10.00 2.10 17.29
C LEU A 57 -10.71 0.76 17.12
N ILE A 58 -11.49 0.61 16.05
CA ILE A 58 -12.23 -0.63 15.75
C ILE A 58 -11.25 -1.78 15.52
N TRP A 59 -10.22 -1.56 14.70
CA TRP A 59 -9.19 -2.57 14.47
C TRP A 59 -8.49 -2.97 15.76
N ILE A 60 -8.03 -2.02 16.59
CA ILE A 60 -7.35 -2.35 17.85
C ILE A 60 -8.28 -3.16 18.75
N THR A 61 -9.55 -2.76 18.87
CA THR A 61 -10.52 -3.44 19.72
C THR A 61 -10.75 -4.89 19.26
N VAL A 62 -11.03 -5.08 17.96
CA VAL A 62 -11.24 -6.42 17.39
C VAL A 62 -9.95 -7.25 17.46
N GLY A 63 -8.80 -6.63 17.20
CA GLY A 63 -7.50 -7.27 17.26
C GLY A 63 -7.16 -7.77 18.66
N VAL A 64 -7.30 -6.93 19.68
CA VAL A 64 -7.05 -7.29 21.09
C VAL A 64 -8.01 -8.41 21.53
N TRP A 65 -9.28 -8.31 21.16
CA TRP A 65 -10.25 -9.38 21.43
C TRP A 65 -9.85 -10.71 20.78
N ALA A 66 -9.48 -10.69 19.50
CA ALA A 66 -9.02 -11.86 18.76
C ALA A 66 -7.73 -12.46 19.36
N PHE A 67 -6.81 -11.60 19.77
CA PHE A 67 -5.56 -11.99 20.41
C PHE A 67 -5.82 -12.73 21.73
N TRP A 68 -6.67 -12.19 22.62
CA TRP A 68 -7.03 -12.87 23.86
C TRP A 68 -7.73 -14.19 23.62
N LYS A 69 -8.63 -14.27 22.62
CA LYS A 69 -9.36 -15.50 22.32
C LYS A 69 -8.45 -16.62 21.84
N LEU A 70 -7.37 -16.29 21.13
CA LEU A 70 -6.43 -17.25 20.56
C LEU A 70 -5.16 -17.46 21.40
N TRP A 71 -4.96 -16.66 22.46
CA TRP A 71 -3.81 -16.76 23.37
C TRP A 71 -3.65 -18.18 23.95
N GLY A 72 -4.76 -18.84 24.27
CA GLY A 72 -4.77 -20.21 24.78
C GLY A 72 -4.52 -21.30 23.73
N ALA A 73 -4.58 -20.98 22.43
CA ALA A 73 -4.32 -21.95 21.36
C ALA A 73 -2.83 -21.96 20.99
N SER A 74 -2.27 -20.79 20.65
CA SER A 74 -0.83 -20.58 20.51
C SER A 74 -0.53 -19.09 20.42
N TRP A 75 0.69 -18.71 20.83
CA TRP A 75 1.15 -17.32 20.70
C TRP A 75 1.09 -16.84 19.25
N SER A 76 1.47 -17.71 18.29
CA SER A 76 1.41 -17.40 16.87
C SER A 76 -0.03 -17.16 16.43
N ALA A 77 -0.97 -18.06 16.75
CA ALA A 77 -2.38 -17.89 16.43
C ALA A 77 -2.95 -16.57 16.98
N ALA A 78 -2.56 -16.15 18.19
CA ALA A 78 -2.95 -14.87 18.76
C ALA A 78 -2.47 -13.67 17.92
N PHE A 79 -1.20 -13.66 17.51
CA PHE A 79 -0.67 -12.63 16.61
C PHE A 79 -1.34 -12.64 15.22
N PHE A 80 -1.61 -13.83 14.68
CA PHE A 80 -2.36 -13.94 13.42
C PHE A 80 -3.79 -13.39 13.61
N GLY A 81 -4.53 -13.80 14.63
CA GLY A 81 -5.86 -13.26 14.92
C GLY A 81 -5.90 -11.73 15.04
N PHE A 82 -4.91 -11.14 15.72
CA PHE A 82 -4.79 -9.68 15.85
C PHE A 82 -4.67 -8.94 14.51
N LEU A 83 -3.91 -9.51 13.57
CA LEU A 83 -3.62 -8.88 12.27
C LEU A 83 -4.65 -9.22 11.18
N ALA A 84 -5.38 -10.34 11.34
CA ALA A 84 -6.32 -10.84 10.35
C ALA A 84 -7.38 -9.80 9.97
N PHE A 85 -8.00 -9.16 10.97
CA PHE A 85 -9.05 -8.18 10.73
C PHE A 85 -8.54 -6.98 9.92
N ARG A 86 -7.40 -6.39 10.34
CA ARG A 86 -6.79 -5.25 9.66
C ARG A 86 -6.42 -5.56 8.23
N SER A 87 -5.83 -6.74 8.01
CA SER A 87 -5.41 -7.16 6.69
C SER A 87 -6.60 -7.27 5.74
N GLY A 88 -7.67 -7.96 6.16
CA GLY A 88 -8.90 -8.06 5.38
C GLY A 88 -9.49 -6.68 5.10
N ALA A 89 -9.63 -5.84 6.13
CA ALA A 89 -10.22 -4.52 6.00
C ALA A 89 -9.41 -3.56 5.13
N ASN A 90 -8.08 -3.65 5.16
CA ASN A 90 -7.23 -2.80 4.32
C ASN A 90 -7.40 -3.10 2.83
N ILE A 91 -7.62 -4.35 2.41
CA ILE A 91 -7.73 -4.72 0.99
C ILE A 91 -8.91 -4.01 0.35
N THR A 92 -10.11 -4.20 0.89
CA THR A 92 -11.34 -3.64 0.34
C THR A 92 -11.41 -2.13 0.54
N ARG A 93 -10.95 -1.62 1.68
CA ARG A 93 -10.86 -0.16 1.90
C ARG A 93 -9.97 0.51 0.87
N THR A 94 -8.77 -0.02 0.62
CA THR A 94 -7.83 0.53 -0.36
C THR A 94 -8.40 0.48 -1.77
N LEU A 95 -9.10 -0.60 -2.13
CA LEU A 95 -9.77 -0.72 -3.42
C LEU A 95 -10.84 0.37 -3.59
N ILE A 96 -11.72 0.54 -2.60
CA ILE A 96 -12.77 1.56 -2.65
C ILE A 96 -12.16 2.97 -2.72
N TYR A 97 -11.13 3.24 -1.93
CA TYR A 97 -10.44 4.53 -1.95
C TYR A 97 -9.77 4.79 -3.29
N GLY A 98 -9.16 3.79 -3.91
CA GLY A 98 -8.54 3.94 -5.23
C GLY A 98 -9.54 4.22 -6.33
N ILE A 99 -10.70 3.54 -6.33
CA ILE A 99 -11.79 3.81 -7.27
C ILE A 99 -12.34 5.22 -7.07
N HIS A 100 -12.53 5.63 -5.82
CA HIS A 100 -12.98 6.97 -5.47
C HIS A 100 -12.01 8.05 -5.96
N ASP A 101 -10.72 7.93 -5.60
CA ASP A 101 -9.71 8.92 -5.93
C ASP A 101 -9.46 9.02 -7.43
N GLN A 102 -9.62 7.92 -8.17
CA GLN A 102 -9.58 7.95 -9.63
C GLN A 102 -10.72 8.82 -10.18
N ARG A 103 -11.96 8.62 -9.73
CA ARG A 103 -13.12 9.43 -10.16
C ARG A 103 -12.95 10.90 -9.81
N VAL A 104 -12.52 11.20 -8.57
CA VAL A 104 -12.27 12.58 -8.14
C VAL A 104 -11.26 13.24 -9.07
N ILE A 105 -10.16 12.57 -9.39
CA ILE A 105 -9.12 13.17 -10.24
C ILE A 105 -9.58 13.31 -11.71
N GLU A 106 -10.38 12.39 -12.23
CA GLU A 106 -11.01 12.52 -13.55
C GLU A 106 -11.88 13.79 -13.65
N GLU A 107 -12.51 14.24 -12.55
CA GLU A 107 -13.27 15.49 -12.52
C GLU A 107 -12.40 16.76 -12.56
N TYR A 108 -11.14 16.68 -12.12
CA TYR A 108 -10.22 17.83 -12.08
C TYR A 108 -9.17 17.84 -13.20
N THR A 109 -8.95 16.73 -13.91
CA THR A 109 -7.99 16.66 -15.02
C THR A 109 -8.27 15.51 -16.00
N GLU A 110 -8.02 15.76 -17.29
CA GLU A 110 -7.97 14.73 -18.33
C GLU A 110 -6.56 14.13 -18.52
N ASP A 111 -5.56 14.56 -17.73
CA ASP A 111 -4.19 14.09 -17.87
C ASP A 111 -4.05 12.60 -17.49
N SER A 112 -3.94 11.77 -18.53
CA SER A 112 -3.70 10.32 -18.44
C SER A 112 -2.49 9.95 -17.56
N THR A 113 -1.51 10.84 -17.41
CA THR A 113 -0.34 10.63 -16.55
C THR A 113 -0.73 10.64 -15.08
N VAL A 114 -1.57 11.59 -14.66
CA VAL A 114 -2.02 11.73 -13.27
C VAL A 114 -2.94 10.57 -12.91
N LEU A 115 -3.88 10.23 -13.80
CA LEU A 115 -4.73 9.04 -13.64
C LEU A 115 -3.91 7.75 -13.55
N GLY A 116 -2.85 7.64 -14.36
CA GLY A 116 -1.89 6.52 -14.29
C GLY A 116 -1.17 6.41 -12.95
N ILE A 117 -0.78 7.54 -12.34
CA ILE A 117 -0.14 7.57 -11.01
C ILE A 117 -1.11 7.07 -9.94
N VAL A 118 -2.37 7.49 -9.98
CA VAL A 118 -3.41 7.09 -9.01
C VAL A 118 -3.73 5.60 -9.14
N GLY A 119 -3.91 5.13 -10.38
CA GLY A 119 -4.11 3.72 -10.67
C GLY A 119 -2.92 2.87 -10.22
N MET A 120 -1.69 3.36 -10.43
CA MET A 120 -0.48 2.67 -9.97
C MET A 120 -0.34 2.67 -8.44
N ALA A 121 -0.68 3.76 -7.75
CA ALA A 121 -0.70 3.82 -6.30
C ALA A 121 -1.71 2.85 -5.68
N THR A 122 -2.90 2.77 -6.28
CA THR A 122 -3.94 1.81 -5.90
C THR A 122 -3.45 0.38 -6.12
N LYS A 123 -2.95 0.06 -7.31
CA LYS A 123 -2.43 -1.27 -7.65
C LYS A 123 -1.30 -1.71 -6.74
N LEU A 124 -0.33 -0.83 -6.46
CA LEU A 124 0.78 -1.12 -5.54
C LEU A 124 0.29 -1.32 -4.11
N SER A 125 -0.67 -0.51 -3.66
CA SER A 125 -1.22 -0.65 -2.31
C SER A 125 -1.97 -1.97 -2.15
N ILE A 126 -2.79 -2.37 -3.13
CA ILE A 126 -3.46 -3.68 -3.14
C ILE A 126 -2.42 -4.81 -3.23
N LEU A 127 -1.42 -4.69 -4.10
CA LEU A 127 -0.38 -5.71 -4.26
C LEU A 127 0.39 -5.95 -2.96
N LEU A 128 0.76 -4.89 -2.25
CA LEU A 128 1.43 -4.98 -0.95
C LEU A 128 0.55 -5.71 0.07
N GLU A 129 -0.74 -5.39 0.11
CA GLU A 129 -1.68 -6.03 1.02
C GLU A 129 -1.97 -7.50 0.62
N THR A 130 -1.94 -7.84 -0.66
CA THR A 130 -2.01 -9.23 -1.14
C THR A 130 -0.76 -10.02 -0.76
N ILE A 131 0.43 -9.44 -0.95
CA ILE A 131 1.70 -10.05 -0.50
C ILE A 131 1.65 -10.25 1.02
N PHE A 132 1.11 -9.27 1.76
CA PHE A 132 0.87 -9.42 3.18
C PHE A 132 0.02 -10.66 3.48
N VAL A 133 -1.15 -10.80 2.85
CA VAL A 133 -2.04 -11.94 3.08
C VAL A 133 -1.38 -13.27 2.73
N VAL A 134 -0.67 -13.36 1.61
CA VAL A 134 -0.01 -14.59 1.18
C VAL A 134 1.08 -14.99 2.17
N ALA A 135 1.96 -14.06 2.54
CA ALA A 135 3.02 -14.33 3.51
C ALA A 135 2.44 -14.63 4.89
N PHE A 136 1.36 -13.95 5.29
CA PHE A 136 0.62 -14.21 6.51
C PHE A 136 0.01 -15.61 6.54
N ALA A 137 -0.63 -16.06 5.46
CA ALA A 137 -1.19 -17.41 5.35
C ALA A 137 -0.10 -18.50 5.36
N LEU A 138 1.01 -18.28 4.64
CA LEU A 138 2.16 -19.19 4.62
C LEU A 138 2.82 -19.30 5.98
N ALA A 139 3.03 -18.18 6.67
CA ALA A 139 3.58 -18.16 8.01
C ALA A 139 2.65 -18.89 8.99
N TYR A 140 1.34 -18.61 8.97
CA TYR A 140 0.39 -19.32 9.83
C TYR A 140 0.40 -20.82 9.59
N LYS A 141 0.37 -21.27 8.32
CA LYS A 141 0.43 -22.70 7.99
C LYS A 141 1.73 -23.35 8.46
N ALA A 142 2.86 -22.65 8.38
CA ALA A 142 4.14 -23.14 8.89
C ALA A 142 4.13 -23.29 10.42
N PHE A 143 3.49 -22.38 11.15
CA PHE A 143 3.39 -22.45 12.61
C PHE A 143 2.29 -23.40 13.10
N SER A 144 1.13 -23.47 12.44
CA SER A 144 -0.04 -24.25 12.88
C SER A 144 0.15 -25.76 12.73
N VAL A 145 0.80 -26.20 11.64
CA VAL A 145 1.12 -27.63 11.38
C VAL A 145 2.15 -28.17 12.38
N THR A 146 2.86 -27.29 13.09
CA THR A 146 4.00 -27.66 13.92
C THR A 146 3.70 -27.58 15.43
N LEU A 147 2.59 -26.94 15.85
CA LEU A 147 2.44 -26.52 17.25
C LEU A 147 1.17 -26.96 17.99
N SER A 148 0.09 -27.47 17.37
CA SER A 148 -1.08 -27.93 18.16
C SER A 148 -2.16 -28.76 17.45
N PRO A 149 -2.81 -29.71 18.14
CA PRO A 149 -3.98 -30.47 17.65
C PRO A 149 -5.26 -29.62 17.49
N ASN A 150 -5.35 -28.44 18.12
CA ASN A 150 -6.45 -27.48 17.94
C ASN A 150 -6.29 -26.54 16.72
N GLY A 151 -5.31 -26.77 15.84
CA GLY A 151 -4.98 -25.86 14.73
C GLY A 151 -6.12 -25.61 13.73
N MET A 152 -7.05 -26.56 13.57
CA MET A 152 -8.16 -26.45 12.62
C MET A 152 -9.23 -25.44 13.07
N SER A 153 -9.58 -25.40 14.36
CA SER A 153 -10.55 -24.43 14.89
C SER A 153 -9.99 -23.01 14.92
N ALA A 154 -8.72 -22.85 15.29
CA ALA A 154 -8.02 -21.57 15.25
C ALA A 154 -7.92 -21.02 13.81
N ASN A 155 -7.70 -21.89 12.81
CA ASN A 155 -7.64 -21.48 11.40
C ASN A 155 -8.98 -20.92 10.92
N THR A 156 -10.08 -21.63 11.18
CA THR A 156 -11.43 -21.18 10.81
C THR A 156 -11.79 -19.86 11.49
N PHE A 157 -11.41 -19.70 12.76
CA PHE A 157 -11.63 -18.46 13.49
C PHE A 157 -10.84 -17.28 12.89
N ILE A 158 -9.54 -17.45 12.61
CA ILE A 158 -8.70 -16.43 11.97
C ILE A 158 -9.28 -16.05 10.59
N LEU A 159 -9.71 -17.03 9.81
CA LEU A 159 -10.32 -16.80 8.49
C LEU A 159 -11.65 -16.03 8.60
N SER A 160 -12.48 -16.36 9.59
CA SER A 160 -13.73 -15.64 9.86
C SER A 160 -13.48 -14.17 10.24
N ILE A 161 -12.46 -13.91 11.07
CA ILE A 161 -12.04 -12.54 11.41
C ILE A 161 -11.55 -11.81 10.16
N TRP A 162 -10.75 -12.47 9.32
CA TRP A 162 -10.25 -11.86 8.09
C TRP A 162 -11.39 -11.51 7.12
N LEU A 163 -12.37 -12.41 6.93
CA LEU A 163 -13.57 -12.16 6.13
C LEU A 163 -14.43 -11.02 6.71
N SER A 164 -14.60 -10.97 8.04
CA SER A 164 -15.29 -9.86 8.70
C SER A 164 -14.55 -8.54 8.49
N GLY A 165 -13.20 -8.58 8.48
CA GLY A 165 -12.35 -7.47 8.11
C GLY A 165 -12.65 -7.00 6.69
N LEU A 166 -12.66 -7.89 5.70
CA LEU A 166 -13.01 -7.54 4.31
C LEU A 166 -14.36 -6.84 4.21
N ALA A 167 -15.39 -7.40 4.84
CA ALA A 167 -16.74 -6.82 4.85
C ALA A 167 -16.75 -5.44 5.50
N PHE A 168 -16.10 -5.30 6.66
CA PHE A 168 -15.94 -4.02 7.36
C PHE A 168 -15.19 -3.00 6.50
N GLY A 169 -14.07 -3.37 5.87
CA GLY A 169 -13.28 -2.49 5.02
C GLY A 169 -14.05 -1.99 3.81
N LEU A 170 -14.93 -2.82 3.25
CA LEU A 170 -15.81 -2.44 2.15
C LEU A 170 -16.85 -1.42 2.60
N LEU A 171 -17.55 -1.70 3.71
CA LEU A 171 -18.58 -0.82 4.26
C LEU A 171 -18.00 0.51 4.75
N PHE A 172 -16.92 0.45 5.52
CA PHE A 172 -16.23 1.61 6.05
C PHE A 172 -15.59 2.43 4.92
N GLY A 173 -14.93 1.77 3.97
CA GLY A 173 -14.34 2.42 2.80
C GLY A 173 -15.39 3.16 1.98
N TRP A 174 -16.54 2.51 1.73
CA TRP A 174 -17.66 3.13 1.02
C TRP A 174 -18.26 4.30 1.80
N PHE A 175 -18.42 4.17 3.13
CA PHE A 175 -18.94 5.23 3.98
C PHE A 175 -18.04 6.48 4.00
N ILE A 176 -16.72 6.30 4.02
CA ILE A 176 -15.76 7.41 3.95
C ILE A 176 -15.72 8.01 2.56
N ALA A 177 -15.73 7.19 1.50
CA ALA A 177 -15.73 7.66 0.12
C ALA A 177 -17.03 8.39 -0.27
N ARG A 178 -18.17 8.01 0.28
CA ARG A 178 -19.44 8.65 -0.02
C ARG A 178 -19.43 10.11 0.45
N ASN A 179 -19.79 11.03 -0.45
CA ASN A 179 -19.85 12.47 -0.19
C ASN A 179 -18.52 13.08 0.27
N ASN A 180 -17.39 12.48 -0.13
CA ASN A 180 -16.08 13.06 0.12
C ASN A 180 -15.54 13.60 -1.21
N ARG A 181 -14.98 14.81 -1.18
CA ARG A 181 -14.38 15.42 -2.38
C ARG A 181 -12.86 15.31 -2.37
N GLY A 182 -12.27 14.92 -1.24
CA GLY A 182 -10.83 14.88 -1.06
C GLY A 182 -10.21 13.53 -1.36
N ILE A 183 -8.90 13.55 -1.62
CA ILE A 183 -8.11 12.34 -1.91
C ILE A 183 -7.86 11.51 -0.65
N LEU A 184 -8.20 10.23 -0.72
CA LEU A 184 -8.12 9.29 0.41
C LEU A 184 -6.77 8.57 0.48
N LEU A 185 -6.15 8.25 -0.66
CA LEU A 185 -4.85 7.60 -0.78
C LEU A 185 -3.69 8.59 -1.01
N GLN A 186 -3.80 9.79 -0.43
CA GLN A 186 -2.87 10.90 -0.66
C GLN A 186 -1.40 10.50 -0.51
N ASN A 187 -1.06 9.75 0.55
CA ASN A 187 0.32 9.31 0.82
C ASN A 187 0.84 8.32 -0.23
N ALA A 188 -0.01 7.40 -0.70
CA ALA A 188 0.37 6.42 -1.71
C ALA A 188 0.58 7.09 -3.08
N ILE A 189 -0.33 7.98 -3.46
CA ILE A 189 -0.27 8.72 -4.73
C ILE A 189 0.94 9.66 -4.74
N ALA A 190 1.21 10.37 -3.64
CA ALA A 190 2.38 11.24 -3.52
C ALA A 190 3.70 10.46 -3.68
N THR A 191 3.78 9.28 -3.07
CA THR A 191 4.95 8.40 -3.18
C THR A 191 5.17 7.96 -4.63
N VAL A 192 4.12 7.45 -5.29
CA VAL A 192 4.22 7.00 -6.68
C VAL A 192 4.50 8.17 -7.61
N GLY A 193 3.85 9.31 -7.41
CA GLY A 193 4.08 10.52 -8.20
C GLY A 193 5.52 11.03 -8.11
N PHE A 194 6.12 11.01 -6.93
CA PHE A 194 7.53 11.38 -6.74
C PHE A 194 8.48 10.47 -7.54
N PHE A 195 8.25 9.15 -7.52
CA PHE A 195 9.08 8.21 -8.28
C PHE A 195 8.82 8.29 -9.79
N ALA A 196 7.57 8.48 -10.20
CA ALA A 196 7.19 8.65 -11.60
C ALA A 196 7.82 9.90 -12.21
N THR A 197 7.74 11.04 -11.51
CA THR A 197 8.38 12.30 -11.94
C THR A 197 9.90 12.21 -11.96
N LYS A 198 10.53 11.56 -10.98
CA LYS A 198 12.00 11.34 -10.98
C LYS A 198 12.45 10.47 -12.15
N LYS A 199 11.68 9.44 -12.50
CA LYS A 199 11.96 8.56 -13.65
C LYS A 199 11.72 9.28 -14.98
N GLY A 200 10.70 10.13 -15.06
CA GLY A 200 10.43 11.00 -16.20
C GLY A 200 11.57 11.99 -16.43
N LYS A 201 11.99 12.72 -15.39
CA LYS A 201 13.10 13.68 -15.46
C LYS A 201 14.40 13.03 -15.93
N ARG A 202 14.69 11.81 -15.44
CA ARG A 202 15.87 11.04 -15.86
C ARG A 202 15.80 10.60 -17.33
N LYS A 203 14.63 10.19 -17.83
CA LYS A 203 14.44 9.87 -19.26
C LYS A 203 14.59 11.12 -20.14
N THR A 204 14.04 12.26 -19.71
CA THR A 204 14.18 13.53 -20.45
C THR A 204 15.64 13.97 -20.48
N ASP A 205 16.36 13.89 -19.35
CA ASP A 205 17.80 14.22 -19.30
C ASP A 205 18.66 13.29 -20.17
N GLU A 206 18.35 11.99 -20.22
CA GLU A 206 19.03 11.03 -21.10
C GLU A 206 18.72 11.29 -22.59
N THR A 207 17.49 11.70 -22.90
CA THR A 207 17.07 12.02 -24.28
C THR A 207 17.67 13.35 -24.75
N VAL A 208 17.74 14.35 -23.86
CA VAL A 208 18.40 15.64 -24.11
C VAL A 208 19.91 15.45 -24.28
N LYS A 209 20.56 14.61 -23.44
CA LYS A 209 21.97 14.25 -23.62
C LYS A 209 22.21 13.54 -24.95
N LYS A 210 21.39 12.56 -25.33
CA LYS A 210 21.48 11.90 -26.65
C LYS A 210 21.29 12.87 -27.81
N ALA A 211 20.32 13.79 -27.71
CA ALA A 211 20.09 14.80 -28.75
C ALA A 211 21.28 15.76 -28.87
N LYS A 212 21.87 16.18 -27.75
CA LYS A 212 23.05 17.06 -27.73
C LYS A 212 24.29 16.37 -28.30
N ASP A 213 24.57 15.12 -27.89
CA ASP A 213 25.67 14.31 -28.45
C ASP A 213 25.51 14.05 -29.96
N THR A 214 24.28 13.85 -30.43
CA THR A 214 24.00 13.66 -31.87
C THR A 214 24.24 14.96 -32.64
N THR A 215 23.86 16.10 -32.07
CA THR A 215 24.05 17.42 -32.66
C THR A 215 25.53 17.81 -32.72
N ASP A 216 26.32 17.50 -31.68
CA ASP A 216 27.77 17.76 -31.66
C ASP A 216 28.55 16.83 -32.60
N LYS A 217 28.11 15.58 -32.78
CA LYS A 217 28.63 14.67 -33.80
C LYS A 217 28.33 15.13 -35.23
N LEU A 218 27.18 15.78 -35.45
CA LEU A 218 26.82 16.34 -36.76
C LEU A 218 27.64 17.60 -37.07
N LYS A 219 27.80 18.52 -36.11
CA LYS A 219 28.65 19.71 -36.27
C LYS A 219 30.12 19.38 -36.55
N SER A 220 30.69 18.39 -35.86
CA SER A 220 32.08 17.97 -36.08
C SER A 220 32.31 17.28 -37.43
N LYS A 221 31.29 16.60 -37.99
CA LYS A 221 31.35 16.04 -39.36
C LYS A 221 31.25 17.12 -40.46
N VAL A 222 30.46 18.16 -40.25
CA VAL A 222 30.32 19.26 -41.21
C VAL A 222 31.58 20.14 -41.24
N SER A 223 32.18 20.39 -40.07
CA SER A 223 33.44 21.13 -39.95
C SER A 223 34.65 20.40 -40.57
N LYS A 224 34.64 19.06 -40.63
CA LYS A 224 35.70 18.27 -41.30
C LYS A 224 35.57 18.17 -42.83
N ARG A 225 34.45 18.60 -43.40
CA ARG A 225 34.20 18.58 -44.86
C ARG A 225 34.41 19.93 -45.54
N SER A 226 34.72 20.98 -44.78
CA SER A 226 34.79 22.37 -45.24
C SER A 226 36.19 23.00 -45.12
N GLY A 227 37.20 22.21 -44.75
CA GLY A 227 38.63 22.56 -44.86
C GLY A 227 39.32 21.55 -45.76
#